data_AF-A0A660Z526-F1
#
_entry.id   AF-A0A660Z526-F1
#
_cell.length_a   1.000
_cell.length_b   1.000
_cell.length_c   1.000
_cell.angle_alpha   90.00
_cell.angle_beta   90.00
_cell.angle_gamma   90.00
#
_symmetry.space_group_name_H-M   'P 1'
#
loop_
_entity.id
_entity.type
_entity.pdbx_description
1 polymer ?
#
loop_
_entity_poly.entity_id
_entity_poly.type
_entity_poly.pdbx_seq_one_letter_code
_entity_poly.pdbx_strand_id
1 'polypeptide(L)' 'METRILDYIIIIAYLIGIAVWGIVSGGKQKTAKDYFLGSEKIPWWAVCFSIVAAETSTLTFISIP' A
#
# COMPACT_ATOMS: atom_id res chain seq x y z
N MET A 1 -27.49 12.43 4.86
CA MET A 1 -26.85 12.99 3.64
C MET A 1 -25.61 13.81 3.98
N GLU A 2 -25.45 14.27 5.24
CA GLU A 2 -24.36 15.16 5.67
C GLU A 2 -22.94 14.56 5.63
N THR A 3 -22.74 13.24 5.70
CA THR A 3 -21.38 12.66 5.75
C THR A 3 -20.83 12.20 4.40
N ARG A 4 -21.66 12.08 3.35
CA ARG A 4 -21.23 11.49 2.06
C ARG A 4 -20.09 12.27 1.41
N ILE A 5 -20.12 13.59 1.49
CA ILE A 5 -19.06 14.44 0.92
C ILE A 5 -17.74 14.19 1.67
N LEU A 6 -17.81 14.05 2.99
CA LEU A 6 -16.65 13.78 3.82
C LEU A 6 -16.07 12.38 3.54
N ASP A 7 -16.94 11.38 3.34
CA ASP A 7 -16.54 10.03 2.95
C ASP A 7 -15.77 10.04 1.61
N TYR A 8 -16.28 10.75 0.60
CA TYR A 8 -15.59 10.88 -0.69
C TYR A 8 -14.27 11.62 -0.57
N ILE A 9 -14.19 12.68 0.24
CA ILE A 9 -12.94 13.40 0.48
C ILE A 9 -11.89 12.48 1.09
N ILE A 10 -12.25 11.67 2.09
CA ILE A 10 -11.32 10.73 2.72
C ILE A 10 -10.81 9.71 1.71
N ILE A 11 -11.70 9.13 0.90
CA ILE A 11 -11.31 8.15 -0.13
C ILE A 11 -10.36 8.77 -1.15
N ILE A 12 -10.68 9.96 -1.67
CA ILE A 12 -9.84 10.66 -2.65
C ILE A 12 -8.47 11.00 -2.04
N ALA A 13 -8.46 11.53 -0.81
CA ALA A 13 -7.23 11.86 -0.11
C ALA A 13 -6.35 10.62 0.14
N TYR A 14 -6.96 9.50 0.52
CA TYR A 14 -6.26 8.22 0.68
C TYR A 14 -5.61 7.76 -0.63
N LEU A 15 -6.38 7.73 -1.73
CA LEU A 15 -5.89 7.31 -3.05
C LEU A 15 -4.74 8.19 -3.56
N ILE A 16 -4.87 9.51 -3.42
CA ILE A 16 -3.80 10.45 -3.80
C ILE A 16 -2.57 10.23 -2.91
N GLY A 17 -2.76 10.09 -1.58
CA GLY A 17 -1.68 9.89 -0.63
C GLY A 17 -0.83 8.66 -0.95
N ILE A 18 -1.47 7.51 -1.19
CA ILE A 18 -0.75 6.27 -1.53
C ILE A 18 -0.07 6.37 -2.89
N ALA A 19 -0.69 7.03 -3.88
CA ALA A 19 -0.12 7.17 -5.22
C ALA A 19 1.12 8.08 -5.21
N VAL A 20 1.04 9.24 -4.53
CA VAL A 20 2.17 10.15 -4.35
C VAL A 20 3.31 9.45 -3.62
N TRP A 21 3.01 8.71 -2.56
CA TRP A 21 4.02 7.93 -1.83
C TRP A 21 4.71 6.90 -2.74
N GLY A 22 3.94 6.16 -3.54
CA GLY A 22 4.47 5.20 -4.50
C GLY A 22 5.38 5.84 -5.56
N ILE A 23 4.99 7.00 -6.10
CA ILE A 23 5.79 7.74 -7.10
C ILE A 23 7.09 8.25 -6.49
N VAL A 24 7.05 8.81 -5.28
CA VAL A 24 8.25 9.35 -4.60
C VAL A 24 9.22 8.24 -4.16
N SER A 25 8.69 7.08 -3.75
CA SER A 25 9.47 5.93 -3.32
C SER A 25 9.95 5.05 -4.50
N GLY A 26 9.26 5.12 -5.64
CA GLY A 26 9.58 4.35 -6.85
C GLY A 26 10.73 4.95 -7.67
N GLY A 27 11.29 4.14 -8.58
CA GLY A 27 12.25 4.61 -9.59
C GLY A 27 13.71 4.77 -9.13
N LYS A 28 14.03 4.48 -7.86
CA LYS A 28 15.39 4.56 -7.32
C LYS A 28 16.21 3.26 -7.50
N GLN A 29 15.60 2.22 -8.05
CA GLN A 29 16.19 0.89 -8.21
C GLN A 29 17.00 0.83 -9.51
N LYS A 30 18.32 0.60 -9.43
CA LYS A 30 19.23 0.63 -10.60
C LYS A 30 19.48 -0.74 -11.24
N THR A 31 19.08 -1.82 -10.59
CA THR A 31 19.32 -3.20 -11.05
C THR A 31 18.14 -4.09 -10.67
N ALA A 32 17.86 -5.14 -11.46
CA ALA A 32 16.80 -6.12 -11.17
C ALA A 32 16.98 -6.76 -9.77
N LYS A 33 18.23 -6.99 -9.34
CA LYS A 33 18.55 -7.45 -7.98
C LYS A 33 18.05 -6.48 -6.90
N ASP A 34 18.17 -5.17 -7.09
CA ASP A 34 17.68 -4.18 -6.12
C ASP A 34 16.16 -4.10 -6.11
N TYR A 35 15.52 -4.37 -7.25
CA TYR A 35 14.07 -4.42 -7.38
C TYR A 35 13.46 -5.66 -6.70
N PHE A 36 14.12 -6.83 -6.83
CA PHE A 36 13.62 -8.10 -6.28
C PHE A 36 14.13 -8.43 -4.87
N LEU A 37 15.39 -8.09 -4.52
CA LEU A 37 15.93 -8.32 -3.17
C LEU A 37 15.71 -7.12 -2.23
N GLY A 38 15.28 -5.96 -2.73
CA GLY A 38 14.99 -4.80 -1.89
C GLY A 38 16.21 -4.36 -1.07
N SER A 39 17.24 -3.82 -1.72
CA SER A 39 18.40 -3.15 -1.10
C SER A 39 18.81 -3.66 0.30
N GLU A 40 19.13 -4.96 0.45
CA GLU A 40 19.73 -5.67 1.61
C GLU A 40 19.18 -5.44 3.05
N LYS A 41 18.32 -4.47 3.33
CA LYS A 41 17.93 -4.04 4.70
C LYS A 41 16.48 -3.53 4.78
N ILE A 42 15.52 -4.25 4.23
CA ILE A 42 14.11 -4.02 4.60
C ILE A 42 13.91 -4.57 6.03
N PRO A 43 13.37 -3.78 6.97
CA PRO A 43 13.13 -4.27 8.31
C PRO A 43 12.07 -5.37 8.31
N TRP A 44 12.28 -6.41 9.12
CA TRP A 44 11.42 -7.60 9.16
C TRP A 44 9.94 -7.30 9.38
N TRP A 45 9.62 -6.28 10.21
CA TRP A 45 8.24 -5.89 10.48
C TRP A 45 7.55 -5.35 9.22
N ALA A 46 8.26 -4.60 8.36
CA ALA A 46 7.71 -4.11 7.10
C ALA A 46 7.42 -5.27 6.13
N VAL A 47 8.26 -6.31 6.13
CA VAL A 47 8.03 -7.53 5.36
C VAL A 47 6.77 -8.24 5.86
N CYS A 48 6.61 -8.42 7.17
CA CYS A 48 5.41 -9.04 7.75
C CYS A 48 4.13 -8.29 7.37
N PHE A 49 4.10 -6.95 7.48
CA PHE A 49 2.94 -6.16 7.07
C PHE A 49 2.64 -6.28 5.57
N SER A 50 3.67 -6.31 4.73
CA SER A 50 3.50 -6.48 3.29
C SER A 50 2.88 -7.83 2.93
N ILE A 51 3.27 -8.91 3.61
CA ILE A 51 2.72 -10.25 3.38
C ILE A 51 1.24 -10.27 3.76
N VAL A 52 0.90 -9.80 4.97
CA VAL A 52 -0.50 -9.76 5.44
C VAL A 52 -1.37 -8.91 4.51
N ALA A 53 -0.86 -7.76 4.06
CA ALA A 53 -1.57 -6.90 3.12
C ALA A 53 -1.80 -7.58 1.75
N ALA A 54 -0.83 -8.37 1.27
CA ALA A 54 -0.97 -9.11 0.01
C ALA A 54 -1.91 -10.32 0.12
N GLU A 55 -1.93 -11.00 1.28
CA GLU A 55 -2.83 -12.12 1.54
C GLU A 55 -4.28 -11.66 1.81
N THR A 56 -4.46 -10.46 2.36
CA THR A 56 -5.78 -9.92 2.67
C THR A 56 -6.49 -9.46 1.39
N SER A 57 -7.33 -10.33 0.84
CA SER A 57 -8.23 -9.98 -0.25
C SER A 57 -9.47 -9.23 0.27
N THR A 58 -10.01 -8.33 -0.56
CA THR A 58 -11.30 -7.66 -0.32
C THR A 58 -12.44 -8.65 -0.18
N LEU A 59 -12.34 -9.81 -0.84
CA LEU A 59 -13.31 -10.89 -0.74
C LEU A 59 -13.38 -11.42 0.68
N THR A 60 -12.24 -11.71 1.31
CA THR A 60 -12.21 -12.19 2.70
C THR A 60 -12.83 -11.17 3.65
N PHE A 61 -12.52 -9.89 3.47
CA PHE A 61 -13.05 -8.80 4.30
C PHE A 61 -14.57 -8.64 4.20
N ILE A 62 -15.15 -8.84 3.02
CA ILE A 62 -16.60 -8.73 2.81
C ILE A 62 -17.33 -10.04 3.19
N SER A 63 -16.65 -11.19 3.10
CA SER A 63 -17.27 -12.53 3.26
C SER A 63 -17.32 -13.04 4.70
N ILE A 64 -16.43 -12.57 5.57
CA ILE A 64 -16.35 -13.01 6.96
C ILE A 64 -16.64 -11.80 7.86
N PRO A 65 -17.89 -11.59 8.31
CA PRO A 65 -18.26 -10.51 9.21
C PRO A 65 -17.74 -10.69 10.64
#